data_AF-A0A7S3M5M3-F1
#
_entry.id   AF-A0A7S3M5M3-F1
#
_cell.length_a   1.000
_cell.length_b   1.000
_cell.length_c   1.000
_cell.angle_alpha   90.00
_cell.angle_beta   90.00
_cell.angle_gamma   90.00
#
_symmetry.space_group_name_H-M   'P 1'
#
loop_
_entity.id
_entity.type
_entity.pdbx_description
1 polymer ?
#
loop_
_entity_poly.entity_id
_entity_poly.type
_entity_poly.pdbx_seq_one_letter_code
_entity_poly.pdbx_strand_id
1 'polypeptide(L)'
;LKSRNSGVVLAVCTLHYYCGTYSSTTLALVAKALVRVLRNRREVQYMVLNSINTMCKEMPHVFRPFLSDFFIKATDPTFNRLLKLEILTSLAHKDNLPIILKELQ
;
A
#
# COMPACT_ATOMS: atom_id res chain seq x y z
N LEU A 1 10.89 -7.97 -9.09
CA LEU A 1 10.45 -6.79 -8.28
C LEU A 1 11.39 -5.57 -8.31
N LYS A 2 12.64 -5.66 -8.84
CA LYS A 2 13.59 -4.53 -8.89
C LYS A 2 13.53 -3.67 -10.18
N SER A 3 12.54 -3.88 -11.04
CA SER A 3 12.42 -3.10 -12.29
C SER A 3 12.22 -1.60 -12.00
N ARG A 4 12.72 -0.76 -12.91
CA ARG A 4 12.46 0.70 -12.93
C ARG A 4 11.09 1.03 -13.52
N ASN A 5 10.50 0.11 -14.27
CA ASN A 5 9.17 0.29 -14.85
C ASN A 5 8.08 -0.09 -13.83
N SER A 6 7.30 0.91 -13.41
CA SER A 6 6.20 0.75 -12.45
C SER A 6 5.11 -0.20 -12.93
N GLY A 7 4.80 -0.21 -14.23
CA GLY A 7 3.81 -1.13 -14.81
C GLY A 7 4.26 -2.59 -14.71
N VAL A 8 5.55 -2.86 -14.96
CA VAL A 8 6.12 -4.20 -14.78
C VAL A 8 6.07 -4.63 -13.31
N VAL A 9 6.38 -3.74 -12.37
CA VAL A 9 6.29 -4.06 -10.94
C VAL A 9 4.84 -4.35 -10.55
N LEU A 10 3.88 -3.51 -10.99
CA LEU A 10 2.47 -3.69 -10.67
C LEU A 10 1.93 -5.02 -11.23
N ALA A 11 2.20 -5.33 -12.50
CA ALA A 11 1.75 -6.56 -13.15
C ALA A 11 2.33 -7.82 -12.48
N VAL A 12 3.60 -7.79 -12.09
CA VAL A 12 4.23 -8.91 -11.38
C VAL A 12 3.66 -9.06 -9.97
N CYS A 13 3.42 -7.94 -9.27
CA CYS A 13 2.78 -7.97 -7.95
C CYS A 13 1.35 -8.51 -8.01
N THR A 14 0.54 -8.11 -8.99
CA THR A 14 -0.82 -8.63 -9.16
C THR A 14 -0.82 -10.11 -9.56
N LEU A 15 0.10 -10.53 -10.44
CA LEU A 15 0.25 -11.95 -10.80
C LEU A 15 0.63 -12.80 -9.58
N HIS A 16 1.58 -12.35 -8.75
CA HIS A 16 1.92 -13.07 -7.52
C HIS A 16 0.79 -13.10 -6.51
N TYR A 17 -0.04 -12.06 -6.47
CA TYR A 17 -1.20 -12.01 -5.60
C TYR A 17 -2.29 -13.00 -6.03
N TYR A 18 -2.60 -13.08 -7.33
CA TYR A 18 -3.69 -13.94 -7.83
C TYR A 18 -3.28 -15.37 -8.15
N CYS A 19 -2.06 -15.60 -8.60
CA CYS A 19 -1.58 -16.90 -9.08
C CYS A 19 -0.45 -17.49 -8.24
N GLY A 20 0.11 -16.72 -7.31
CA GLY A 20 1.24 -17.15 -6.48
C GLY A 20 0.82 -18.01 -5.30
N THR A 21 1.79 -18.70 -4.72
CA THR A 21 1.62 -19.33 -3.40
C THR A 21 1.60 -18.23 -2.32
N TYR A 22 0.64 -18.28 -1.40
CA TYR A 22 0.48 -17.35 -0.26
C TYR A 22 1.58 -17.55 0.81
N SER A 23 2.83 -17.65 0.38
CA SER A 23 3.97 -17.64 1.29
C SER A 23 4.12 -16.23 1.86
N SER A 24 4.20 -16.13 3.19
CA SER A 24 4.38 -14.87 3.92
C SER A 24 5.56 -14.04 3.40
N THR A 25 6.66 -14.70 3.02
CA THR A 25 7.85 -14.07 2.44
C THR A 25 7.57 -13.41 1.09
N THR A 26 6.82 -14.09 0.21
CA THR A 26 6.45 -13.56 -1.11
C THR A 26 5.56 -12.34 -0.98
N LEU A 27 4.56 -12.40 -0.09
CA LEU A 27 3.64 -11.30 0.17
C LEU A 27 4.39 -10.07 0.73
N ALA A 28 5.32 -10.26 1.66
CA ALA A 28 6.15 -9.18 2.18
C ALA A 28 7.00 -8.51 1.09
N LEU A 29 7.54 -9.28 0.15
CA LEU A 29 8.28 -8.76 -1.00
C LEU A 29 7.38 -7.95 -1.95
N VAL A 30 6.16 -8.42 -2.20
CA VAL A 30 5.15 -7.71 -3.00
C VAL A 30 4.80 -6.37 -2.35
N ALA A 31 4.46 -6.35 -1.06
CA ALA A 31 4.14 -5.12 -0.34
C ALA A 31 5.29 -4.13 -0.36
N LYS A 32 6.52 -4.58 -0.06
CA LYS A 32 7.73 -3.73 -0.12
C LYS A 32 7.94 -3.14 -1.52
N ALA A 33 7.69 -3.91 -2.57
CA ALA A 33 7.82 -3.45 -3.95
C ALA A 33 6.75 -2.41 -4.31
N LEU A 34 5.49 -2.62 -3.91
CA LEU A 34 4.40 -1.67 -4.16
C LEU A 34 4.64 -0.35 -3.42
N VAL A 35 5.03 -0.41 -2.14
CA VAL A 35 5.36 0.78 -1.34
C VAL A 35 6.52 1.56 -1.94
N ARG A 36 7.54 0.87 -2.48
CA ARG A 36 8.63 1.54 -3.22
C ARG A 36 8.12 2.31 -4.44
N VAL A 37 7.15 1.75 -5.18
CA VAL A 37 6.61 2.37 -6.40
C VAL A 37 5.71 3.58 -6.08
N LEU A 38 5.13 3.67 -4.89
CA LEU A 38 4.35 4.86 -4.45
C LEU A 38 5.14 6.17 -4.53
N ARG A 39 6.48 6.11 -4.48
CA ARG A 39 7.36 7.29 -4.53
C ARG A 39 7.54 7.87 -5.94
N ASN A 40 6.86 7.32 -6.95
CA ASN A 40 6.90 7.80 -8.33
C ASN A 40 5.87 8.93 -8.59
N ARG A 41 5.59 9.21 -9.87
CA ARG A 41 4.64 10.25 -10.29
C ARG A 41 3.20 9.96 -9.84
N ARG A 42 2.38 11.03 -9.75
CA ARG A 42 1.00 11.03 -9.25
C ARG A 42 0.10 9.95 -9.85
N GLU A 43 0.14 9.75 -11.18
CA GLU A 43 -0.69 8.75 -11.87
C GLU A 43 -0.35 7.32 -11.44
N VAL A 44 0.96 7.04 -11.32
CA VAL A 44 1.45 5.74 -10.84
C VAL A 44 1.07 5.54 -9.38
N GLN A 45 1.20 6.58 -8.56
CA GLN A 45 0.83 6.53 -7.14
C GLN A 45 -0.65 6.16 -6.97
N TYR A 46 -1.55 6.77 -7.74
CA TYR A 46 -2.98 6.45 -7.70
C TYR A 46 -3.26 4.98 -8.04
N MET A 47 -2.69 4.50 -9.15
CA MET A 47 -2.87 3.09 -9.57
C MET A 47 -2.36 2.11 -8.53
N VAL A 48 -1.19 2.39 -7.94
CA VAL A 48 -0.58 1.55 -6.91
C VAL A 48 -1.38 1.59 -5.61
N LEU A 49 -1.88 2.76 -5.19
CA LEU A 49 -2.74 2.90 -4.00
C LEU A 49 -4.03 2.08 -4.15
N ASN A 50 -4.65 2.07 -5.34
CA ASN A 50 -5.81 1.23 -5.61
C ASN A 50 -5.49 -0.26 -5.45
N SER A 51 -4.38 -0.73 -6.03
CA SER A 51 -3.96 -2.13 -5.87
C SER A 51 -3.66 -2.47 -4.41
N ILE A 52 -2.98 -1.58 -3.68
CA ILE A 52 -2.72 -1.78 -2.24
C ILE A 52 -4.03 -1.82 -1.45
N ASN A 53 -4.99 -0.92 -1.73
CA ASN A 53 -6.28 -0.91 -1.05
C ASN A 53 -7.02 -2.24 -1.20
N THR A 54 -7.05 -2.81 -2.41
CA THR A 54 -7.62 -4.15 -2.64
C THR A 54 -6.90 -5.23 -1.83
N MET A 55 -5.56 -5.24 -1.83
CA MET A 55 -4.78 -6.24 -1.09
C MET A 55 -4.89 -6.08 0.42
N CYS A 56 -5.00 -4.85 0.93
CA CYS A 56 -5.16 -4.55 2.36
C CYS A 56 -6.48 -5.06 2.92
N LYS A 57 -7.55 -5.11 2.11
CA LYS A 57 -8.85 -5.64 2.55
C LYS A 57 -8.78 -7.13 2.87
N GLU A 58 -8.00 -7.89 2.10
CA GLU A 58 -7.84 -9.34 2.30
C GLU A 58 -6.72 -9.67 3.30
N MET A 59 -5.59 -8.94 3.23
CA MET A 59 -4.38 -9.27 3.99
C MET A 59 -3.72 -8.01 4.59
N PRO A 60 -4.36 -7.36 5.58
CA PRO A 60 -3.88 -6.09 6.14
C PRO A 60 -2.51 -6.24 6.83
N HIS A 61 -2.22 -7.40 7.41
CA HIS A 61 -0.98 -7.67 8.15
C HIS A 61 0.29 -7.47 7.31
N VAL A 62 0.23 -7.69 5.99
CA VAL A 62 1.37 -7.57 5.07
C VAL A 62 1.84 -6.11 4.93
N PHE A 63 0.92 -5.16 5.08
CA PHE A 63 1.19 -3.73 4.90
C PHE A 63 1.39 -2.96 6.21
N ARG A 64 1.12 -3.57 7.37
CA ARG A 64 1.32 -2.95 8.70
C ARG A 64 2.74 -2.36 8.92
N PRO A 65 3.84 -3.00 8.49
CA PRO A 65 5.18 -2.43 8.65
C PRO A 65 5.41 -1.11 7.89
N PHE A 66 4.53 -0.78 6.93
CA PHE A 66 4.64 0.39 6.06
C PHE A 66 3.59 1.47 6.39
N LEU A 67 3.02 1.46 7.60
CA LEU A 67 1.93 2.35 7.99
C LEU A 67 2.21 3.83 7.68
N SER A 68 3.43 4.30 7.96
CA SER A 68 3.82 5.70 7.76
C SER A 68 3.92 6.11 6.28
N ASP A 69 4.13 5.17 5.35
CA ASP A 69 4.11 5.47 3.92
C ASP A 69 2.68 5.82 3.42
N PHE A 70 1.64 5.49 4.21
CA PHE A 70 0.24 5.82 3.92
C PHE A 70 -0.26 7.10 4.60
N PHE A 71 0.57 7.79 5.39
CA PHE A 71 0.16 9.07 5.98
C PHE A 71 -0.11 10.12 4.92
N ILE A 72 -1.11 10.95 5.20
CA ILE A 72 -1.66 11.91 4.24
C ILE A 72 -0.84 13.19 4.30
N LYS A 73 -0.36 13.64 3.15
CA LYS A 73 0.39 14.89 3.03
C LYS A 73 -0.52 16.00 2.53
N ALA A 74 -0.25 17.24 2.93
CA ALA A 74 -0.99 18.41 2.46
C ALA A 74 -0.98 18.56 0.92
N THR A 75 0.08 18.07 0.27
CA THR A 75 0.26 18.10 -1.19
C THR A 75 -0.45 16.94 -1.91
N ASP A 76 -1.03 15.98 -1.19
CA ASP A 76 -1.69 14.85 -1.83
C ASP A 76 -3.00 15.29 -2.49
N PRO A 77 -3.26 14.90 -3.75
CA PRO A 77 -4.54 15.17 -4.39
C PRO A 77 -5.66 14.41 -3.69
N THR A 78 -6.89 14.95 -3.73
CA THR A 78 -8.05 14.43 -2.99
C THR A 78 -8.26 12.93 -3.15
N PHE A 79 -8.15 12.40 -4.37
CA PHE A 79 -8.30 10.96 -4.63
C PHE A 79 -7.25 10.10 -3.93
N ASN A 80 -6.00 10.56 -3.80
CA ASN A 80 -4.97 9.84 -3.07
C ASN A 80 -5.21 9.92 -1.55
N ARG A 81 -5.74 11.05 -1.06
CA ARG A 81 -6.11 11.21 0.35
C ARG A 81 -7.18 10.21 0.75
N LEU A 82 -8.22 10.05 -0.08
CA LEU A 82 -9.31 9.09 0.16
C LEU A 82 -8.78 7.65 0.21
N LEU A 83 -7.97 7.24 -0.77
CA LEU A 83 -7.38 5.89 -0.76
C LEU A 83 -6.49 5.64 0.43
N LYS A 84 -5.68 6.64 0.84
CA LYS A 84 -4.84 6.53 2.04
C LYS A 84 -5.68 6.39 3.31
N LEU A 85 -6.79 7.11 3.44
CA LEU A 85 -7.72 6.94 4.58
C LEU A 85 -8.33 5.54 4.62
N GLU A 86 -8.77 5.02 3.48
CA GLU A 86 -9.31 3.65 3.40
C GLU A 86 -8.27 2.61 3.79
N ILE A 87 -7.03 2.77 3.32
CA ILE A 87 -5.92 1.88 3.68
C ILE A 87 -5.62 1.98 5.18
N LEU A 88 -5.48 3.19 5.74
CA LEU A 88 -5.23 3.39 7.17
C LEU A 88 -6.34 2.77 8.03
N THR A 89 -7.59 2.90 7.60
CA THR A 89 -8.75 2.26 8.25
C THR A 89 -8.64 0.74 8.21
N SER A 90 -8.23 0.17 7.07
CA SER A 90 -8.03 -1.28 6.90
C SER A 90 -6.86 -1.81 7.73
N LEU A 91 -5.85 -0.97 8.01
CA LEU A 91 -4.66 -1.31 8.78
C LEU A 91 -4.81 -1.07 10.30
N ALA A 92 -5.90 -0.43 10.72
CA ALA A 92 -6.13 -0.08 12.11
C ALA A 92 -6.18 -1.34 12.99
N HIS A 93 -5.38 -1.34 14.05
CA HIS A 93 -5.25 -2.41 15.02
C HIS A 93 -4.91 -1.83 16.39
N LYS A 94 -5.19 -2.59 17.47
CA LYS A 94 -5.03 -2.10 18.85
C LYS A 94 -3.65 -1.48 19.12
N ASP A 95 -2.61 -2.02 18.50
CA ASP A 95 -1.23 -1.57 18.68
C ASP A 95 -0.89 -0.26 17.98
N ASN A 96 -1.61 0.10 16.91
CA ASN A 96 -1.30 1.25 16.06
C ASN A 96 -2.38 2.35 16.08
N LEU A 97 -3.52 2.12 16.75
CA LEU A 97 -4.59 3.10 16.92
C LEU A 97 -4.11 4.46 17.44
N PRO A 98 -3.25 4.56 18.48
CA PRO A 98 -2.79 5.86 18.97
C PRO A 98 -2.01 6.66 17.92
N ILE A 99 -1.26 5.96 17.07
CA ILE A 99 -0.47 6.57 15.99
C ILE A 99 -1.40 7.11 14.90
N ILE A 100 -2.37 6.30 14.47
CA ILE A 100 -3.35 6.69 13.44
C ILE A 100 -4.20 7.87 13.93
N LEU A 101 -4.67 7.84 15.17
CA LEU A 101 -5.48 8.93 15.73
C LEU A 101 -4.71 10.25 15.79
N LYS A 102 -3.43 10.21 16.16
CA LYS A 102 -2.57 11.40 16.19
C LYS A 102 -2.36 12.00 14.80
N GLU A 103 -2.31 11.19 13.76
CA GLU A 103 -2.19 11.66 12.37
C GLU A 103 -3.50 12.26 11.82
N LEU A 104 -4.65 11.98 12.43
CA LEU A 104 -5.95 12.51 12.02
C LEU A 104 -6.37 13.78 12.79
N GLN A 105 -5.58 14.20 13.78
CA GLN A 105 -5.76 15.45 14.54
C GLN A 105 -5.12 16.64 13.81
#